data_AF-A0A946TU37-F1
#
_entry.id   AF-A0A946TU37-F1
#
_cell.length_a   1.000
_cell.length_b   1.000
_cell.length_c   1.000
_cell.angle_alpha   90.00
_cell.angle_beta   90.00
_cell.angle_gamma   90.00
#
_symmetry.space_group_name_H-M   'P 1'
#
loop_
_entity.id
_entity.type
_entity.pdbx_description
1 polymer ?
#
loop_
_entity_poly.entity_id
_entity_poly.type
_entity_poly.pdbx_seq_one_letter_code
_entity_poly.pdbx_strand_id
1 'polypeptide(L)'
;MSSLDKLQENWASKRLKRAMLKLRKEMDPHADKAETIEGMRAMLLVAGITQLVVSGLETEVYLEKSIQLASDISDIPKSAFTAYANFIKAGHSGYVMSLRTSPFTGGDNV
;
A
#
# COMPACT_ATOMS: atom_id res chain seq x y z
N MET A 1 -0.67 15.78 22.72
CA MET A 1 -0.78 14.37 22.30
C MET A 1 -1.36 13.54 23.42
N SER A 2 -2.59 13.06 23.21
CA SER A 2 -3.30 12.14 24.10
C SER A 2 -2.64 10.75 24.08
N SER A 3 -2.85 9.94 25.12
CA SER A 3 -2.41 8.55 25.19
C SER A 3 -2.99 7.69 24.06
N LEU A 4 -4.19 8.04 23.57
CA LEU A 4 -4.85 7.39 22.44
C LEU A 4 -4.14 7.65 21.12
N ASP A 5 -3.64 8.87 20.89
CA ASP A 5 -2.90 9.24 19.67
C ASP A 5 -1.60 8.41 19.57
N LYS A 6 -0.88 8.29 20.70
CA LYS A 6 0.33 7.46 20.79
C LYS A 6 0.06 5.96 20.58
N LEU A 7 -1.10 5.47 21.01
CA LEU A 7 -1.50 4.07 20.78
C LEU A 7 -1.83 3.83 19.31
N GLN A 8 -2.56 4.76 18.68
CA GLN A 8 -2.89 4.70 17.26
C GLN A 8 -1.63 4.77 16.38
N GLU A 9 -0.73 5.72 16.63
CA GLU A 9 0.53 5.90 15.89
C GLU A 9 1.41 4.64 15.95
N ASN A 10 1.56 4.05 17.15
CA ASN A 10 2.26 2.77 17.34
C ASN A 10 1.60 1.61 16.58
N TRP A 11 0.28 1.61 16.45
CA TRP A 11 -0.47 0.58 15.72
C TRP A 11 -0.26 0.69 14.21
N ALA A 12 -0.32 1.91 13.66
CA ALA A 12 -0.08 2.18 12.25
C ALA A 12 1.35 1.80 11.83
N SER A 13 2.34 2.18 12.64
CA SER A 13 3.75 1.79 12.45
C SER A 13 3.95 0.27 12.43
N LYS A 14 3.33 -0.46 13.37
CA LYS A 14 3.37 -1.93 13.40
C LYS A 14 2.70 -2.56 12.18
N ARG A 15 1.56 -2.03 11.74
CA ARG A 15 0.84 -2.51 10.54
C ARG A 15 1.67 -2.33 9.28
N LEU A 16 2.25 -1.14 9.09
CA LEU A 16 3.14 -0.86 7.97
C LEU A 16 4.36 -1.79 7.98
N LYS A 17 5.01 -1.99 9.13
CA LYS A 17 6.14 -2.91 9.27
C LYS A 17 5.78 -4.34 8.88
N ARG A 18 4.61 -4.84 9.32
CA ARG A 18 4.12 -6.18 8.94
C ARG A 18 3.86 -6.29 7.45
N ALA A 19 3.23 -5.27 6.86
CA ALA A 19 2.95 -5.24 5.42
C ALA A 19 4.26 -5.19 4.60
N MET A 20 5.25 -4.41 5.03
CA MET A 20 6.57 -4.33 4.40
C MET A 20 7.32 -5.66 4.45
N LEU A 21 7.32 -6.35 5.59
CA LEU A 21 7.95 -7.67 5.72
C LEU A 21 7.28 -8.71 4.82
N LYS A 22 5.93 -8.67 4.73
CA LYS A 22 5.19 -9.56 3.84
C LYS A 22 5.48 -9.24 2.36
N LEU A 23 5.52 -7.97 1.99
CA LEU A 23 5.89 -7.53 0.64
C LEU A 23 7.26 -8.08 0.26
N ARG A 24 8.29 -7.87 1.08
CA ARG A 24 9.64 -8.39 0.82
C ARG A 24 9.62 -9.90 0.60
N LYS A 25 8.99 -10.65 1.52
CA LYS A 25 8.92 -12.11 1.41
C LYS A 25 8.30 -12.58 0.09
N GLU A 26 7.29 -11.89 -0.42
CA GLU A 26 6.55 -12.31 -1.62
C GLU A 26 7.14 -11.73 -2.91
N MET A 27 7.74 -10.54 -2.89
CA MET A 27 8.21 -9.83 -4.09
C MET A 27 9.72 -9.99 -4.33
N ASP A 28 10.54 -10.09 -3.28
CA ASP A 28 12.00 -10.24 -3.42
C ASP A 28 12.39 -11.45 -4.31
N PRO A 29 11.70 -12.62 -4.25
CA PRO A 29 11.97 -13.75 -5.16
C PRO A 29 11.68 -13.45 -6.64
N HIS A 30 11.03 -12.32 -6.93
CA HIS A 30 10.62 -11.89 -8.27
C HIS A 30 11.20 -10.52 -8.64
N ALA A 31 12.23 -10.05 -7.92
CA ALA A 31 12.87 -8.75 -8.14
C ALA A 31 13.33 -8.58 -9.60
N ASP A 32 13.97 -9.59 -10.17
CA ASP A 32 14.42 -9.57 -11.57
C ASP A 32 13.26 -9.29 -12.56
N LYS A 33 12.08 -9.84 -12.28
CA LYS A 33 10.88 -9.61 -13.11
C LYS A 33 10.31 -8.21 -12.87
N ALA A 34 10.35 -7.73 -11.63
CA ALA A 34 9.85 -6.40 -11.28
C ALA A 34 10.67 -5.28 -11.95
N GLU A 35 11.95 -5.53 -12.26
CA GLU A 35 12.85 -4.60 -12.94
C GLU A 35 12.72 -4.60 -14.47
N THR A 36 11.89 -5.48 -15.05
CA THR A 36 11.55 -5.43 -16.48
C THR A 36 10.57 -4.31 -16.81
N ILE A 37 10.40 -3.97 -18.09
CA ILE A 37 9.44 -2.95 -18.53
C ILE A 37 8.01 -3.37 -18.14
N GLU A 38 7.68 -4.64 -18.35
CA GLU A 38 6.41 -5.25 -18.01
C GLU A 38 6.19 -5.25 -16.49
N GLY A 39 7.21 -5.63 -15.72
CA GLY A 39 7.19 -5.57 -14.26
C GLY A 39 6.97 -4.18 -13.70
N MET A 40 7.70 -3.18 -14.20
CA MET A 40 7.54 -1.79 -13.80
C MET A 40 6.13 -1.25 -14.13
N ARG A 41 5.59 -1.58 -15.30
CA ARG A 41 4.21 -1.22 -15.68
C ARG A 41 3.18 -1.88 -14.78
N ALA A 42 3.36 -3.17 -14.47
CA ALA A 42 2.50 -3.92 -13.57
C ALA A 42 2.51 -3.33 -12.16
N MET A 43 3.68 -2.98 -11.63
CA MET A 43 3.81 -2.28 -10.35
C MET A 43 3.12 -0.93 -10.37
N LEU A 44 3.32 -0.11 -11.42
CA LEU A 44 2.68 1.20 -11.55
C LEU A 44 1.16 1.07 -11.58
N LEU A 45 0.63 0.10 -12.33
CA LEU A 45 -0.80 -0.19 -12.41
C LEU A 45 -1.37 -0.52 -11.03
N VAL A 46 -0.78 -1.48 -10.32
CA VAL A 46 -1.26 -1.88 -8.98
C VAL A 46 -1.13 -0.72 -8.00
N ALA A 47 -0.05 0.06 -8.04
CA ALA A 47 0.13 1.21 -7.17
C ALA A 47 -0.92 2.30 -7.41
N GLY A 48 -1.14 2.68 -8.67
CA GLY A 48 -2.12 3.68 -9.06
C GLY A 48 -3.54 3.29 -8.65
N ILE A 49 -3.97 2.07 -9.00
CA ILE A 49 -5.32 1.60 -8.64
C ILE A 49 -5.48 1.46 -7.12
N THR A 50 -4.45 0.99 -6.42
CA THR A 50 -4.50 0.93 -4.94
C THR A 50 -4.69 2.33 -4.35
N GLN A 51 -4.03 3.35 -4.90
CA GLN A 51 -4.17 4.73 -4.45
C GLN A 51 -5.60 5.27 -4.70
N LEU A 52 -6.21 4.94 -5.83
CA LEU A 52 -7.61 5.31 -6.12
C LEU A 52 -8.59 4.64 -5.15
N VAL A 53 -8.37 3.35 -4.84
CA VAL A 53 -9.20 2.61 -3.87
C VAL A 53 -9.11 3.20 -2.47
N VAL A 54 -7.90 3.48 -1.96
CA VAL A 54 -7.77 4.10 -0.62
C VAL A 54 -8.33 5.52 -0.55
N SER A 55 -8.41 6.20 -1.69
CA SER A 55 -9.02 7.53 -1.81
C SER A 55 -10.55 7.47 -1.98
N GLY A 56 -11.14 6.27 -2.04
CA GLY A 56 -12.58 6.06 -2.22
C GLY A 56 -13.09 6.36 -3.64
N LEU A 57 -12.19 6.47 -4.62
CA LEU A 57 -12.52 6.76 -6.02
C LEU A 57 -12.74 5.50 -6.84
N GLU A 58 -12.22 4.36 -6.38
CA GLU A 58 -12.34 3.07 -7.03
C GLU A 58 -12.69 1.95 -6.05
N THR A 59 -13.06 0.79 -6.58
CA THR A 59 -13.51 -0.36 -5.78
C THR A 59 -12.44 -1.42 -5.58
N GLU A 60 -12.55 -2.19 -4.49
CA GLU A 60 -11.71 -3.38 -4.24
C GLU A 60 -11.82 -4.42 -5.37
N VAL A 61 -13.01 -4.56 -5.97
CA VAL A 61 -13.23 -5.46 -7.12
C VAL A 61 -12.40 -5.01 -8.33
N TYR A 62 -12.27 -3.71 -8.56
CA TYR A 62 -11.44 -3.19 -9.64
C TYR A 62 -9.96 -3.45 -9.37
N LEU A 63 -9.50 -3.26 -8.13
CA LEU A 63 -8.14 -3.60 -7.72
C LEU A 63 -7.83 -5.09 -7.89
N GLU A 64 -8.74 -6.00 -7.55
CA GLU A 64 -8.54 -7.44 -7.75
C GLU A 64 -8.34 -7.81 -9.22
N LYS A 65 -9.11 -7.17 -10.12
CA LYS A 65 -8.94 -7.34 -11.58
C LYS A 65 -7.61 -6.77 -12.06
N SER A 66 -7.20 -5.60 -11.56
CA SER A 66 -5.91 -5.00 -11.90
C SER A 66 -4.73 -5.84 -11.40
N ILE A 67 -4.84 -6.46 -10.22
CA ILE A 67 -3.84 -7.41 -9.70
C ILE A 67 -3.74 -8.65 -10.60
N GLN A 68 -4.88 -9.17 -11.09
CA GLN A 68 -4.87 -10.27 -12.06
C GLN A 68 -4.13 -9.86 -13.33
N LEU A 69 -4.52 -8.73 -13.94
CA LEU A 69 -3.88 -8.24 -15.16
C LEU A 69 -2.38 -8.00 -14.97
N ALA A 70 -1.98 -7.39 -13.85
CA ALA A 70 -0.58 -7.17 -13.49
C ALA A 70 0.20 -8.50 -13.39
N SER A 71 -0.41 -9.52 -12.76
CA SER A 71 0.16 -10.86 -12.67
C SER A 71 0.35 -11.50 -14.03
N ASP A 72 -0.61 -11.31 -14.94
CA ASP A 72 -0.61 -11.93 -16.27
C ASP A 72 0.44 -11.29 -17.19
N ILE A 73 0.71 -9.98 -17.08
CA ILE A 73 1.66 -9.30 -17.96
C ILE A 73 3.12 -9.41 -17.51
N SER A 74 3.38 -9.59 -16.21
CA SER A 74 4.74 -9.56 -15.67
C SER A 74 5.25 -10.91 -15.15
N ASP A 75 4.43 -11.96 -15.22
CA ASP A 75 4.69 -13.28 -14.63
C ASP A 75 5.10 -13.24 -13.13
N ILE A 76 4.62 -12.22 -12.40
CA ILE A 76 4.78 -12.09 -10.95
C ILE A 76 3.47 -12.57 -10.33
N PRO A 77 3.48 -13.47 -9.33
CA PRO A 77 2.27 -14.04 -8.79
C PRO A 77 1.37 -12.97 -8.15
N LYS A 78 0.05 -13.18 -8.26
CA LYS A 78 -0.97 -12.34 -7.61
C LYS A 78 -0.72 -12.13 -6.11
N SER A 79 -0.14 -13.11 -5.40
CA SER A 79 0.15 -12.99 -3.97
C SER A 79 1.14 -11.86 -3.68
N ALA A 80 2.15 -11.68 -4.54
CA ALA A 80 3.13 -10.60 -4.44
C ALA A 80 2.48 -9.23 -4.71
N PHE A 81 1.67 -9.11 -5.76
CA PHE A 81 0.93 -7.88 -6.02
C PHE A 81 -0.14 -7.56 -4.96
N THR A 82 -0.75 -8.58 -4.36
CA THR A 82 -1.65 -8.42 -3.22
C THR A 82 -0.89 -7.92 -1.99
N ALA A 83 0.31 -8.45 -1.73
CA ALA A 83 1.17 -7.96 -0.65
C ALA A 83 1.62 -6.51 -0.90
N TYR A 84 1.92 -6.17 -2.16
CA TYR A 84 2.29 -4.82 -2.59
C TYR A 84 1.14 -3.82 -2.40
N ALA A 85 -0.07 -4.14 -2.86
CA ALA A 85 -1.26 -3.32 -2.63
C ALA A 85 -1.51 -3.11 -1.12
N ASN A 86 -1.40 -4.16 -0.30
CA ASN A 86 -1.57 -4.05 1.15
C ASN A 86 -0.52 -3.16 1.82
N PHE A 87 0.73 -3.19 1.33
CA PHE A 87 1.77 -2.28 1.78
C PHE A 87 1.40 -0.82 1.48
N ILE A 88 0.93 -0.53 0.27
CA ILE A 88 0.49 0.83 -0.12
C ILE A 88 -0.71 1.29 0.73
N LYS A 89 -1.72 0.43 0.93
CA LYS A 89 -2.87 0.74 1.80
C LYS A 89 -2.44 1.06 3.24
N ALA A 90 -1.49 0.29 3.78
CA ALA A 90 -0.94 0.54 5.10
C ALA A 90 -0.14 1.86 5.15
N GLY A 91 0.63 2.16 4.10
CA GLY A 91 1.38 3.41 3.95
C GLY A 91 0.46 4.63 3.90
N HIS A 92 -0.62 4.56 3.12
CA HIS A 92 -1.63 5.63 3.05
C HIS A 92 -2.30 5.87 4.40
N SER A 93 -2.66 4.80 5.12
CA SER A 93 -3.22 4.90 6.48
C SER A 93 -2.24 5.62 7.43
N GLY A 94 -0.96 5.29 7.37
CA GLY A 94 0.08 5.95 8.16
C GLY A 94 0.26 7.43 7.81
N TYR A 95 0.21 7.77 6.51
CA TYR A 95 0.29 9.15 6.04
C TYR A 95 -0.89 10.01 6.51
N VAL A 96 -2.13 9.51 6.36
CA VAL A 96 -3.33 10.22 6.83
C VAL A 96 -3.29 10.46 8.34
N MET A 97 -2.81 9.49 9.12
CA MET A 97 -2.63 9.67 10.55
C MET A 97 -1.59 10.74 10.87
N SER A 98 -0.44 10.74 10.17
CA SER A 98 0.59 11.76 10.34
C SER A 98 0.08 13.17 10.02
N LEU A 99 -0.74 13.34 8.97
CA LEU A 99 -1.37 14.62 8.64
C LEU A 99 -2.33 15.10 9.74
N ARG A 100 -3.13 14.19 10.31
CA ARG A 100 -4.08 14.51 11.40
C ARG A 100 -3.37 14.88 12.71
N THR A 101 -2.22 14.28 12.99
CA THR A 101 -1.42 14.58 14.19
C THR A 101 -0.43 15.74 14.00
N SER A 102 -0.26 16.22 12.77
CA SER A 102 0.71 17.27 12.45
C SER A 102 0.18 18.64 12.88
N PRO A 103 0.97 19.41 13.66
CA PRO A 103 0.60 20.78 14.04
C PRO A 103 0.63 21.76 12.86
N PHE A 104 1.11 21.35 11.68
CA PHE A 104 1.28 22.23 10.52
C PHE A 104 0.17 22.09 9.45
N THR A 105 -0.63 21.02 9.49
CA THR A 105 -1.63 20.72 8.44
C THR A 105 -3.09 20.71 8.93
N GLY A 106 -3.35 21.30 10.10
CA GLY A 106 -4.69 21.39 10.67
C GLY A 106 -5.08 20.16 11.49
N GLY A 107 -4.34 19.88 12.56
CA GLY A 107 -4.93 19.17 13.70
C GLY A 107 -5.96 20.10 14.31
N ASP A 108 -7.25 19.81 14.07
CA ASP A 108 -8.35 20.57 14.61
C ASP A 108 -8.20 20.71 16.14
N ASN A 109 -8.24 21.97 16.59
CA ASN A 109 -8.61 22.31 17.95
C ASN A 109 -10.09 21.96 18.13
N VAL A 110 -10.41 20.72 18.49
CA VAL A 110 -11.70 20.34 19.12
C VAL A 110 -11.44 19.38 20.27
#